data_AF-A0A7V4W5X3-F1
#
_entry.id   AF-A0A7V4W5X3-F1
#
_cell.length_a   1.000
_cell.length_b   1.000
_cell.length_c   1.000
_cell.angle_alpha   90.00
_cell.angle_beta   90.00
_cell.angle_gamma   90.00
#
_symmetry.space_group_name_H-M   'P 1'
#
loop_
_entity.id
_entity.type
_entity.pdbx_description
1 polymer ?
#
loop_
_entity_poly.entity_id
_entity_poly.type
_entity_poly.pdbx_seq_one_letter_code
_entity_poly.pdbx_strand_id
1 'polypeptide(L)'
;MPFLALPPSAFRLSPCPIAFSSSGPDGRMEKTKEPAMIGRPAECRRIHWIPFSLCLLAACAVNPVTRQSEIMLISEAQEAQIGAEAAKQIQQEFGHYQGLPGLNAYVSEVGRKLAAHSRRKNLTYRFQVLDTPVINAFALPGGYVYVTRGILARMSSEDELAAVIGHEMTHVDARHSASQLSKQALAGFGLTALSILSPDVAQKAGGLVDASLQLAFLGYSRDDEREADEGGITYMEAAGYNPRGAAKMFHMFLALEEKEPSSMERFLLSHPPTQERLEYAEARIAKLAATHPKQAAKDLRREAFLRKIEGLDLGQSRGDKVIAGGVLTLKTPRAAVDAPDAYTPNLSPPEGEALFVRDVKLSGGASTRYTLGVEVIPTRGLGRQAFIQDYLKKVEVPHQVRSSDTLPTKGAGTMDLRALDLTVEGGTLRAMMGFAFREGTAFVLYGYTRDADFPAAKEEFRSFLASLRYPSAQEIQSVKSPKLRLVTARTGDTWTALARREYGKEGPAPRLALYNGIFNPDKQPEAGMLLKIPEKQFLKGE
;
A
#
# COMPACT_ATOMS: atom_id res chain seq x y z
N MET A 1 -5.85 -10.81 9.31
CA MET A 1 -6.67 -11.75 8.50
C MET A 1 -6.58 -11.25 7.07
N PRO A 2 -6.04 -12.03 6.11
CA PRO A 2 -5.64 -11.47 4.83
C PRO A 2 -6.86 -11.15 3.95
N PHE A 3 -6.58 -10.27 3.00
CA PHE A 3 -7.48 -9.66 2.05
C PHE A 3 -8.10 -10.70 1.11
N LEU A 4 -9.37 -10.54 0.78
CA LEU A 4 -10.04 -11.28 -0.29
C LEU A 4 -10.47 -10.23 -1.32
N ALA A 5 -9.63 -10.02 -2.32
CA ALA A 5 -9.99 -9.38 -3.58
C ALA A 5 -9.40 -10.25 -4.71
N LEU A 6 -10.26 -11.06 -5.33
CA LEU A 6 -9.89 -12.03 -6.37
C LEU A 6 -9.95 -11.38 -7.76
N PRO A 7 -9.03 -11.65 -8.70
CA PRO A 7 -9.14 -11.21 -10.09
C PRO A 7 -9.68 -12.30 -11.06
N PRO A 8 -10.37 -11.94 -12.17
CA PRO A 8 -10.93 -12.91 -13.11
C PRO A 8 -10.08 -13.12 -14.38
N SER A 9 -10.08 -14.35 -14.92
CA SER A 9 -10.60 -14.72 -16.27
C SER A 9 -9.85 -15.82 -17.05
N ALA A 10 -10.69 -16.69 -17.63
CA ALA A 10 -10.58 -17.48 -18.86
C ALA A 10 -9.64 -18.70 -18.94
N PHE A 11 -10.21 -19.92 -18.97
CA PHE A 11 -10.22 -20.78 -20.17
C PHE A 11 -11.32 -21.87 -20.05
N ARG A 12 -12.12 -22.02 -21.10
CA ARG A 12 -13.07 -23.13 -21.32
C ARG A 12 -12.29 -24.37 -21.75
N LEU A 13 -12.54 -25.51 -21.12
CA LEU A 13 -12.52 -26.82 -21.78
C LEU A 13 -13.62 -27.73 -21.21
N SER A 14 -14.37 -28.34 -22.12
CA SER A 14 -15.56 -29.19 -21.91
C SER A 14 -15.25 -30.52 -21.18
N PRO A 15 -16.27 -31.20 -20.62
CA PRO A 15 -16.08 -32.37 -19.75
C PRO A 15 -15.99 -33.67 -20.56
N CYS A 16 -15.28 -34.66 -20.02
CA CYS A 16 -15.44 -36.06 -20.43
C CYS A 16 -15.73 -36.93 -19.19
N PRO A 17 -16.73 -37.82 -19.25
CA PRO A 17 -17.34 -38.45 -18.08
C PRO A 17 -16.71 -39.81 -17.79
N ILE A 18 -16.65 -40.22 -16.52
CA ILE A 18 -16.57 -41.65 -16.17
C ILE A 18 -17.59 -41.95 -15.08
N ALA A 19 -18.33 -43.02 -15.34
CA ALA A 19 -19.56 -43.45 -14.73
C ALA A 19 -19.40 -43.95 -13.29
N PHE A 20 -20.40 -43.65 -12.45
CA PHE A 20 -20.71 -44.44 -11.26
C PHE A 20 -21.86 -45.39 -11.60
N SER A 21 -21.60 -46.69 -11.49
CA SER A 21 -22.58 -47.77 -11.57
C SER A 21 -23.02 -48.14 -10.15
N SER A 22 -24.32 -48.01 -9.90
CA SER A 22 -25.02 -48.45 -8.70
C SER A 22 -25.46 -49.92 -8.80
N SER A 23 -25.35 -50.68 -7.72
CA SER A 23 -26.27 -51.79 -7.42
C SER A 23 -26.19 -52.17 -5.95
N GLY A 24 -27.35 -52.15 -5.26
CA GLY A 24 -27.54 -52.71 -3.92
C GLY A 24 -27.83 -54.23 -3.96
N PRO A 25 -28.70 -54.72 -3.05
CA PRO A 25 -28.37 -55.46 -1.83
C PRO A 25 -28.52 -56.98 -2.01
N ASP A 26 -28.15 -57.79 -1.00
CA ASP A 26 -27.78 -59.21 -1.20
C ASP A 26 -27.10 -59.88 0.00
N GLY A 27 -27.81 -60.13 1.10
CA GLY A 27 -27.68 -61.38 1.87
C GLY A 27 -26.40 -61.76 2.66
N ARG A 28 -26.55 -61.68 3.99
CA ARG A 28 -26.09 -62.64 5.04
C ARG A 28 -24.65 -62.62 5.58
N MET A 29 -24.63 -62.60 6.91
CA MET A 29 -23.53 -62.78 7.85
C MET A 29 -22.80 -64.11 7.66
N GLU A 30 -21.47 -64.09 7.72
CA GLU A 30 -20.76 -65.15 8.43
C GLU A 30 -19.49 -64.67 9.12
N LYS A 31 -19.25 -65.29 10.29
CA LYS A 31 -18.41 -64.86 11.39
C LYS A 31 -16.92 -64.97 11.07
N THR A 32 -16.21 -63.93 11.51
CA THR A 32 -14.76 -63.86 11.67
C THR A 32 -14.22 -64.96 12.60
N LYS A 33 -13.22 -65.71 12.12
CA LYS A 33 -12.18 -66.35 12.93
C LYS A 33 -10.83 -65.80 12.48
N GLU A 34 -10.15 -65.09 13.38
CA GLU A 34 -8.69 -64.91 13.36
C GLU A 34 -8.04 -66.00 14.24
N PRO A 35 -6.70 -66.18 14.24
CA PRO A 35 -5.80 -66.26 13.09
C PRO A 35 -4.85 -67.47 13.23
N ALA A 36 -4.08 -67.80 12.19
CA ALA A 36 -2.88 -68.62 12.32
C ALA A 36 -1.74 -68.02 11.48
N MET A 37 -0.63 -67.77 12.17
CA MET A 37 0.58 -67.15 11.64
C MET A 37 1.36 -68.06 10.66
N ILE A 38 2.11 -67.41 9.75
CA ILE A 38 3.56 -67.56 9.46
C ILE A 38 3.80 -67.34 7.96
N GLY A 39 4.62 -66.34 7.61
CA GLY A 39 5.09 -66.14 6.23
C GLY A 39 5.98 -64.92 5.99
N ARG A 40 7.23 -64.99 6.48
CA ARG A 40 8.52 -64.33 6.09
C ARG A 40 8.57 -62.85 5.60
N PRO A 41 9.59 -62.08 6.02
CA PRO A 41 9.76 -60.69 5.61
C PRO A 41 10.33 -60.59 4.18
N ALA A 42 9.68 -59.79 3.33
CA ALA A 42 10.20 -59.40 2.02
C ALA A 42 11.16 -58.20 2.15
N GLU A 43 12.15 -58.21 1.28
CA GLU A 43 13.38 -57.43 1.31
C GLU A 43 13.17 -55.91 1.23
N CYS A 44 13.89 -55.19 2.09
CA CYS A 44 13.94 -53.74 2.11
C CYS A 44 14.75 -53.25 0.90
N ARG A 45 14.04 -52.78 -0.12
CA ARG A 45 14.61 -52.18 -1.33
C ARG A 45 15.34 -50.90 -0.93
N ARG A 46 16.68 -50.89 -1.06
CA ARG A 46 17.53 -49.71 -0.83
C ARG A 46 17.08 -48.56 -1.73
N ILE A 47 16.26 -47.67 -1.19
CA ILE A 47 16.08 -46.32 -1.73
C ILE A 47 17.43 -45.63 -1.52
N HIS A 48 18.11 -45.26 -2.60
CA HIS A 48 19.30 -44.43 -2.52
C HIS A 48 18.89 -43.07 -1.95
N TRP A 49 19.12 -42.89 -0.65
CA TRP A 49 19.14 -41.61 0.03
C TRP A 49 20.27 -40.78 -0.58
N ILE A 50 19.99 -40.05 -1.67
CA ILE A 50 20.80 -38.89 -2.02
C ILE A 50 20.71 -37.96 -0.79
N PRO A 51 21.83 -37.60 -0.16
CA PRO A 51 21.77 -37.01 1.17
C PRO A 51 21.15 -35.62 1.07
N PHE A 52 20.07 -35.40 1.81
CA PHE A 52 19.48 -34.10 2.11
C PHE A 52 20.54 -33.07 2.57
N SER A 53 21.65 -33.56 3.12
CA SER A 53 22.84 -32.79 3.50
C SER A 53 23.56 -32.08 2.33
N LEU A 54 23.41 -32.53 1.07
CA LEU A 54 24.03 -31.84 -0.08
C LEU A 54 23.23 -30.60 -0.52
N CYS A 55 21.92 -30.55 -0.27
CA CYS A 55 21.09 -29.37 -0.59
C CYS A 55 21.30 -28.20 0.39
N LEU A 56 21.66 -28.49 1.65
CA LEU A 56 21.89 -27.46 2.67
C LEU A 56 23.14 -26.60 2.39
N LEU A 57 24.13 -27.12 1.67
CA LEU A 57 25.34 -26.37 1.29
C LEU A 57 25.11 -25.38 0.14
N ALA A 58 24.06 -25.57 -0.67
CA ALA A 58 23.70 -24.66 -1.78
C ALA A 58 22.78 -23.50 -1.34
N ALA A 59 22.28 -23.53 -0.10
CA ALA A 59 21.35 -22.55 0.44
C ALA A 59 22.04 -21.37 1.15
N CYS A 60 23.37 -21.31 1.19
CA CYS A 60 24.11 -20.21 1.80
C CYS A 60 24.68 -19.30 0.70
N ALA A 61 24.31 -18.01 0.70
CA ALA A 61 24.92 -16.99 -0.16
C ALA A 61 25.53 -15.87 0.68
N VAL A 62 26.51 -15.17 0.10
CA VAL A 62 27.17 -14.04 0.75
C VAL A 62 26.35 -12.78 0.52
N ASN A 63 25.92 -12.12 1.60
CA ASN A 63 25.36 -10.77 1.55
C ASN A 63 26.40 -9.83 0.90
N PRO A 64 26.12 -9.19 -0.25
CA PRO A 64 27.10 -8.37 -0.96
C PRO A 64 27.59 -7.16 -0.16
N VAL A 65 26.79 -6.70 0.81
CA VAL A 65 27.02 -5.50 1.61
C VAL A 65 27.89 -5.80 2.82
N THR A 66 27.49 -6.73 3.69
CA THR A 66 28.25 -7.09 4.90
C THR A 66 29.32 -8.17 4.68
N ARG A 67 29.26 -8.90 3.56
CA ARG A 67 30.06 -10.11 3.29
C ARG A 67 29.77 -11.28 4.23
N GLN A 68 28.68 -11.23 5.00
CA GLN A 68 28.26 -12.34 5.87
C GLN A 68 27.55 -13.44 5.06
N SER A 69 27.65 -14.68 5.53
CA SER A 69 26.91 -15.81 4.93
C SER A 69 25.50 -15.85 5.49
N GLU A 70 24.52 -15.77 4.61
CA GLU A 70 23.09 -15.82 4.94
C GLU A 70 22.40 -16.95 4.19
N ILE A 71 21.29 -17.43 4.74
CA ILE A 71 20.46 -18.41 4.07
C ILE A 71 19.70 -17.71 2.93
N MET A 72 19.99 -18.12 1.70
CA MET A 72 19.50 -17.54 0.47
C MET A 72 19.03 -18.67 -0.47
N LEU A 73 17.74 -19.00 -0.39
CA LEU A 73 17.10 -19.99 -1.25
C LEU A 73 16.73 -19.44 -2.63
N ILE A 74 16.71 -18.11 -2.77
CA ILE A 74 16.35 -17.40 -3.99
C ILE A 74 17.62 -16.99 -4.73
N SER A 75 17.74 -17.38 -5.99
CA SER A 75 18.81 -16.92 -6.88
C SER A 75 18.58 -15.48 -7.34
N GLU A 76 19.63 -14.79 -7.79
CA GLU A 76 19.50 -13.42 -8.33
C GLU A 76 18.60 -13.36 -9.58
N ALA A 77 18.58 -14.43 -10.39
CA ALA A 77 17.68 -14.52 -11.53
C ALA A 77 16.21 -14.62 -11.10
N GLN A 78 15.92 -15.42 -10.07
CA GLN A 78 14.59 -15.51 -9.49
C GLN A 78 14.18 -14.19 -8.82
N GLU A 79 15.08 -13.50 -8.11
CA GLU A 79 14.82 -12.15 -7.59
C GLU A 79 14.40 -11.19 -8.69
N ALA A 80 15.14 -11.17 -9.80
CA ALA A 80 14.84 -10.28 -10.92
C ALA A 80 13.45 -10.58 -11.53
N GLN A 81 13.07 -11.86 -11.62
CA GLN A 81 11.76 -12.27 -12.11
C GLN A 81 10.63 -11.86 -11.15
N ILE A 82 10.75 -12.21 -9.87
CA ILE A 82 9.78 -11.85 -8.81
C ILE A 82 9.57 -10.34 -8.79
N GLY A 83 10.66 -9.57 -8.82
CA GLY A 83 10.63 -8.11 -8.88
C GLY A 83 9.90 -7.56 -10.10
N ALA A 84 10.15 -8.14 -11.28
CA ALA A 84 9.52 -7.68 -12.52
C ALA A 84 8.01 -7.98 -12.55
N GLU A 85 7.57 -9.12 -12.02
CA GLU A 85 6.15 -9.46 -11.91
C GLU A 85 5.46 -8.56 -10.89
N ALA A 86 6.08 -8.34 -9.73
CA ALA A 86 5.54 -7.45 -8.70
C ALA A 86 5.49 -5.99 -9.15
N ALA A 87 6.50 -5.52 -9.90
CA ALA A 87 6.52 -4.18 -10.46
C ALA A 87 5.32 -3.91 -11.39
N LYS A 88 4.89 -4.88 -12.21
CA LYS A 88 3.69 -4.73 -13.06
C LYS A 88 2.44 -4.48 -12.23
N GLN A 89 2.31 -5.16 -11.09
CA GLN A 89 1.13 -5.07 -10.24
C GLN A 89 1.15 -3.82 -9.37
N ILE A 90 2.29 -3.45 -8.80
CA ILE A 90 2.46 -2.16 -8.13
C ILE A 90 2.13 -1.02 -9.09
N GLN A 91 2.51 -1.15 -10.36
CA GLN A 91 2.17 -0.16 -11.37
C GLN A 91 0.68 -0.13 -11.71
N GLN A 92 0.00 -1.27 -11.74
CA GLN A 92 -1.45 -1.35 -11.89
C GLN A 92 -2.16 -0.79 -10.66
N GLU A 93 -1.68 -1.05 -9.45
CA GLU A 93 -2.33 -0.68 -8.19
C GLU A 93 -2.11 0.79 -7.83
N PHE A 94 -0.96 1.38 -8.11
CA PHE A 94 -0.65 2.77 -7.70
C PHE A 94 -0.45 3.74 -8.86
N GLY A 95 -0.09 3.26 -10.05
CA GLY A 95 0.19 4.12 -11.20
C GLY A 95 1.47 4.95 -11.06
N HIS A 96 1.90 5.54 -12.18
CA HIS A 96 3.00 6.49 -12.21
C HIS A 96 2.48 7.89 -11.94
N TYR A 97 3.12 8.65 -11.05
CA TYR A 97 2.75 10.04 -10.87
C TYR A 97 3.16 10.89 -12.08
N GLN A 98 2.20 11.54 -12.72
CA GLN A 98 2.41 12.39 -13.91
C GLN A 98 1.99 13.85 -13.69
N GLY A 99 1.47 14.20 -12.51
CA GLY A 99 0.91 15.53 -12.23
C GLY A 99 1.93 16.67 -12.15
N LEU A 100 3.23 16.34 -12.07
CA LEU A 100 4.32 17.32 -12.07
C LEU A 100 5.42 16.93 -13.09
N PRO A 101 5.52 17.65 -14.23
CA PRO A 101 6.51 17.38 -15.26
C PRO A 101 7.95 17.39 -14.72
N GLY A 102 8.75 16.39 -15.11
CA GLY A 102 10.16 16.30 -14.72
C GLY A 102 10.42 15.71 -13.33
N LEU A 103 9.41 15.53 -12.47
CA LEU A 103 9.62 14.99 -11.12
C LEU A 103 10.21 13.57 -11.14
N ASN A 104 9.69 12.69 -11.99
CA ASN A 104 10.25 11.33 -12.13
C ASN A 104 11.70 11.36 -12.58
N ALA A 105 12.03 12.16 -13.60
CA ALA A 105 13.41 12.29 -14.08
C ALA A 105 14.35 12.80 -12.99
N TYR A 106 13.90 13.75 -12.18
CA TYR A 106 14.64 14.26 -11.02
C TYR A 106 14.88 13.17 -9.96
N VAL A 107 13.84 12.43 -9.55
CA VAL A 107 13.99 11.32 -8.58
C VAL A 107 14.91 10.23 -9.14
N SER A 108 14.78 9.89 -10.42
CA SER A 108 15.69 8.94 -11.08
C SER A 108 17.13 9.46 -11.16
N GLU A 109 17.34 10.77 -11.29
CA GLU A 109 18.69 11.37 -11.26
C GLU A 109 19.34 11.21 -9.89
N VAL A 110 18.60 11.51 -8.81
CA VAL A 110 19.07 11.31 -7.42
C VAL A 110 19.41 9.83 -7.19
N GLY A 111 18.50 8.92 -7.54
CA GLY A 111 18.72 7.49 -7.39
C GLY A 111 19.90 6.96 -8.21
N ARG A 112 20.08 7.43 -9.45
CA ARG A 112 21.22 7.03 -10.29
C ARG A 112 22.56 7.50 -9.73
N LYS A 113 22.62 8.68 -9.09
CA LYS A 113 23.85 9.15 -8.41
C LYS A 113 24.25 8.19 -7.28
N LEU A 114 23.28 7.72 -6.50
CA LEU A 114 23.51 6.73 -5.44
C LEU A 114 23.87 5.35 -6.04
N ALA A 115 23.15 4.90 -7.07
CA ALA A 115 23.37 3.61 -7.74
C ALA A 115 24.76 3.43 -8.36
N ALA A 116 25.43 4.51 -8.75
CA ALA A 116 26.83 4.44 -9.20
C ALA A 116 27.76 3.80 -8.16
N HIS A 117 27.40 3.88 -6.87
CA HIS A 117 28.18 3.36 -5.74
C HIS A 117 27.70 1.99 -5.24
N SER A 118 26.62 1.41 -5.79
CA SER A 118 26.13 0.08 -5.41
C SER A 118 27.19 -1.01 -5.63
N ARG A 119 27.19 -2.04 -4.77
CA ARG A 119 28.13 -3.16 -4.87
C ARG A 119 27.72 -4.17 -5.95
N ARG A 120 26.42 -4.32 -6.24
CA ARG A 120 25.89 -5.15 -7.33
C ARG A 120 25.97 -4.45 -8.70
N LYS A 121 27.15 -4.43 -9.32
CA LYS A 121 27.40 -3.71 -10.58
C LYS A 121 26.57 -4.14 -11.80
N ASN A 122 26.05 -5.37 -11.81
CA ASN A 122 25.21 -5.88 -12.90
C ASN A 122 23.71 -5.65 -12.67
N LEU A 123 23.32 -5.08 -11.52
CA LEU A 123 21.94 -4.82 -11.20
C LEU A 123 21.48 -3.49 -11.80
N THR A 124 20.39 -3.52 -12.55
CA THR A 124 19.78 -2.29 -13.11
C THR A 124 18.76 -1.73 -12.13
N TYR A 125 19.09 -0.58 -11.53
CA TYR A 125 18.13 0.15 -10.69
C TYR A 125 17.14 0.96 -11.52
N ARG A 126 15.88 0.98 -11.06
CA ARG A 126 14.74 1.70 -11.65
C ARG A 126 14.05 2.47 -10.54
N PHE A 127 13.99 3.78 -10.68
CA PHE A 127 13.42 4.68 -9.68
C PHE A 127 12.14 5.31 -10.21
N GLN A 128 11.06 5.27 -9.43
CA GLN A 128 9.76 5.71 -9.91
C GLN A 128 8.96 6.40 -8.79
N VAL A 129 8.26 7.49 -9.15
CA VAL A 129 7.29 8.12 -8.26
C VAL A 129 5.91 7.50 -8.46
N LEU A 130 5.29 7.01 -7.39
CA LEU A 130 3.94 6.44 -7.38
C LEU A 130 2.88 7.52 -7.16
N ASP A 131 1.74 7.41 -7.87
CA ASP A 131 0.61 8.33 -7.74
C ASP A 131 -0.27 7.99 -6.52
N THR A 132 0.29 8.17 -5.33
CA THR A 132 -0.45 7.95 -4.08
C THR A 132 -0.03 8.96 -3.01
N PRO A 133 -1.01 9.54 -2.26
CA PRO A 133 -0.72 10.45 -1.16
C PRO A 133 -0.26 9.72 0.11
N VAL A 134 -0.28 8.38 0.13
CA VAL A 134 0.27 7.56 1.21
C VAL A 134 1.74 7.93 1.41
N ILE A 135 2.17 8.11 2.66
CA ILE A 135 3.57 8.38 3.00
C ILE A 135 4.30 7.04 3.00
N ASN A 136 5.04 6.74 1.93
CA ASN A 136 5.90 5.55 1.87
C ASN A 136 7.03 5.64 0.84
N ALA A 137 8.03 4.78 0.99
CA ALA A 137 8.98 4.38 -0.02
C ALA A 137 9.29 2.89 0.20
N PHE A 138 9.61 2.15 -0.86
CA PHE A 138 9.97 0.75 -0.75
C PHE A 138 10.76 0.29 -1.97
N ALA A 139 11.52 -0.79 -1.79
CA ALA A 139 12.16 -1.51 -2.85
C ALA A 139 11.53 -2.87 -3.13
N LEU A 140 11.53 -3.29 -4.39
CA LEU A 140 11.30 -4.69 -4.78
C LEU A 140 12.63 -5.34 -5.19
N PRO A 141 12.74 -6.68 -5.11
CA PRO A 141 13.85 -7.43 -5.69
C PRO A 141 14.13 -7.03 -7.14
N GLY A 142 15.37 -7.18 -7.60
CA GLY A 142 15.72 -6.87 -8.98
C GLY A 142 15.88 -5.38 -9.33
N GLY A 143 15.93 -4.49 -8.32
CA GLY A 143 16.35 -3.10 -8.52
C GLY A 143 15.22 -2.08 -8.70
N TYR A 144 13.97 -2.41 -8.38
CA TYR A 144 12.88 -1.44 -8.43
C TYR A 144 12.80 -0.69 -7.10
N VAL A 145 12.86 0.64 -7.15
CA VAL A 145 12.76 1.52 -5.98
C VAL A 145 11.65 2.53 -6.23
N TYR A 146 10.66 2.54 -5.33
CA TYR A 146 9.48 3.37 -5.42
C TYR A 146 9.46 4.42 -4.32
N VAL A 147 9.11 5.64 -4.68
CA VAL A 147 8.86 6.74 -3.75
C VAL A 147 7.46 7.27 -4.00
N THR A 148 6.67 7.48 -2.96
CA THR A 148 5.32 8.03 -3.12
C THR A 148 5.35 9.56 -3.24
N ARG A 149 4.37 10.17 -3.93
CA ARG A 149 4.21 11.63 -3.83
C ARG A 149 3.89 12.09 -2.40
N GLY A 150 3.25 11.23 -1.60
CA GLY A 150 2.99 11.47 -0.17
C GLY A 150 4.27 11.75 0.63
N ILE A 151 5.29 10.89 0.53
CA ILE A 151 6.55 11.11 1.27
C ILE A 151 7.34 12.31 0.74
N LEU A 152 7.36 12.51 -0.59
CA LEU A 152 8.02 13.69 -1.21
C LEU A 152 7.43 15.00 -0.69
N ALA A 153 6.12 15.03 -0.44
CA ALA A 153 5.44 16.21 0.10
C ALA A 153 5.88 16.54 1.54
N ARG A 154 6.35 15.55 2.32
CA ARG A 154 6.79 15.70 3.72
C ARG A 154 8.27 16.08 3.85
N MET A 155 9.12 15.57 2.97
CA MET A 155 10.56 15.88 2.96
C MET A 155 10.84 17.38 2.78
N SER A 156 11.96 17.84 3.32
CA SER A 156 12.37 19.25 3.24
C SER A 156 13.67 19.49 2.48
N SER A 157 14.29 18.47 1.89
CA SER A 157 15.54 18.60 1.12
C SER A 157 15.79 17.38 0.22
N GLU A 158 16.63 17.57 -0.81
CA GLU A 158 17.09 16.46 -1.67
C GLU A 158 17.94 15.46 -0.87
N ASP A 159 18.58 15.89 0.22
CA ASP A 159 19.36 15.04 1.10
C ASP A 159 18.48 14.05 1.90
N GLU A 160 17.27 14.45 2.31
CA GLU A 160 16.27 13.53 2.90
C GLU A 160 15.79 12.51 1.85
N LEU A 161 15.57 12.95 0.61
CA LEU A 161 15.23 12.04 -0.51
C LEU A 161 16.36 11.04 -0.78
N ALA A 162 17.61 11.51 -0.79
CA ALA A 162 18.77 10.66 -1.00
C ALA A 162 18.94 9.65 0.15
N ALA A 163 18.63 10.03 1.39
CA ALA A 163 18.63 9.12 2.53
C ALA A 163 17.62 7.98 2.35
N VAL A 164 16.36 8.31 2.02
CA VAL A 164 15.32 7.31 1.76
C VAL A 164 15.70 6.40 0.59
N ILE A 165 16.12 6.95 -0.55
CA ILE A 165 16.51 6.12 -1.69
C ILE A 165 17.73 5.25 -1.36
N GLY A 166 18.72 5.79 -0.65
CA GLY A 166 19.90 5.04 -0.23
C GLY A 166 19.58 3.88 0.72
N HIS A 167 18.63 4.09 1.63
CA HIS A 167 18.08 3.06 2.52
C HIS A 167 17.46 1.93 1.72
N GLU A 168 16.49 2.24 0.85
CA GLU A 168 15.80 1.26 0.00
C GLU A 168 16.77 0.51 -0.93
N MET A 169 17.73 1.23 -1.49
CA MET A 169 18.78 0.64 -2.31
C MET A 169 19.65 -0.36 -1.56
N THR A 170 19.89 -0.12 -0.27
CA THR A 170 20.67 -1.04 0.57
C THR A 170 19.91 -2.33 0.80
N HIS A 171 18.59 -2.31 1.02
CA HIS A 171 17.79 -3.55 1.07
C HIS A 171 17.94 -4.40 -0.21
N VAL A 172 18.01 -3.75 -1.38
CA VAL A 172 18.22 -4.45 -2.66
C VAL A 172 19.66 -4.96 -2.80
N ASP A 173 20.65 -4.13 -2.46
CA ASP A 173 22.07 -4.47 -2.59
C ASP A 173 22.47 -5.61 -1.64
N ALA A 174 21.94 -5.59 -0.41
CA ALA A 174 22.13 -6.62 0.62
C ALA A 174 21.22 -7.85 0.43
N ARG A 175 20.27 -7.80 -0.50
CA ARG A 175 19.31 -8.89 -0.80
C ARG A 175 18.40 -9.23 0.39
N HIS A 176 18.05 -8.24 1.22
CA HIS A 176 17.24 -8.44 2.43
C HIS A 176 15.88 -9.11 2.13
N SER A 177 15.21 -8.76 1.03
CA SER A 177 13.92 -9.40 0.69
C SER A 177 14.08 -10.88 0.39
N ALA A 178 15.18 -11.28 -0.27
CA ALA A 178 15.44 -12.68 -0.57
C ALA A 178 15.85 -13.48 0.67
N SER A 179 16.66 -12.88 1.54
CA SER A 179 16.99 -13.43 2.86
C SER A 179 15.71 -13.66 3.68
N GLN A 180 14.83 -12.66 3.74
CA GLN A 180 13.58 -12.72 4.49
C GLN A 180 12.59 -13.75 3.93
N LEU A 181 12.40 -13.80 2.60
CA LEU A 181 11.56 -14.81 1.97
C LEU A 181 12.12 -16.23 2.17
N SER A 182 13.45 -16.40 2.14
CA SER A 182 14.11 -17.67 2.41
C SER A 182 13.89 -18.13 3.85
N LYS A 183 14.03 -17.22 4.83
CA LYS A 183 13.74 -17.47 6.24
C LYS A 183 12.27 -17.87 6.45
N GLN A 184 11.33 -17.18 5.82
CA GLN A 184 9.89 -17.51 5.90
C GLN A 184 9.58 -18.89 5.33
N ALA A 185 10.15 -19.23 4.17
CA ALA A 185 9.97 -20.54 3.54
C ALA A 185 10.49 -21.68 4.43
N LEU A 186 11.63 -21.49 5.10
CA LEU A 186 12.21 -22.50 5.99
C LEU A 186 11.50 -22.62 7.34
N ALA A 187 10.98 -21.52 7.87
CA ALA A 187 10.23 -21.50 9.13
C ALA A 187 8.84 -22.18 9.02
N GLY A 188 8.47 -22.68 7.84
CA GLY A 188 7.19 -23.36 7.64
C GLY A 188 5.99 -22.43 7.70
N PHE A 189 6.20 -21.10 7.55
CA PHE A 189 5.12 -20.15 7.29
C PHE A 189 4.59 -20.41 5.87
N GLY A 190 3.65 -21.37 5.81
CA GLY A 190 3.20 -22.09 4.64
C GLY A 190 2.52 -21.27 3.56
N LEU A 191 2.39 -21.90 2.39
CA LEU A 191 1.69 -21.50 1.14
C LEU A 191 2.00 -20.10 0.56
N THR A 192 2.15 -19.04 1.36
CA THR A 192 2.38 -17.65 0.93
C THR A 192 3.82 -17.38 0.50
N ALA A 193 4.82 -17.81 1.27
CA ALA A 193 6.20 -17.76 0.80
C ALA A 193 6.39 -18.68 -0.43
N LEU A 194 5.73 -19.84 -0.41
CA LEU A 194 5.74 -20.79 -1.53
C LEU A 194 5.01 -20.26 -2.78
N SER A 195 3.98 -19.43 -2.64
CA SER A 195 3.29 -18.80 -3.78
C SER A 195 4.17 -17.76 -4.44
N ILE A 196 4.93 -16.97 -3.68
CA ILE A 196 5.92 -16.04 -4.24
C ILE A 196 7.04 -16.79 -4.98
N LEU A 197 7.43 -17.97 -4.48
CA LEU A 197 8.50 -18.79 -5.03
C LEU A 197 8.05 -19.73 -6.18
N SER A 198 6.75 -19.97 -6.33
CA SER A 198 6.18 -20.92 -7.29
C SER A 198 4.94 -20.35 -7.99
N PRO A 199 5.02 -20.10 -9.32
CA PRO A 199 3.90 -19.63 -10.12
C PRO A 199 2.65 -20.52 -10.03
N ASP A 200 2.83 -21.85 -9.96
CA ASP A 200 1.73 -22.82 -9.85
C ASP A 200 0.97 -22.71 -8.52
N VAL A 201 1.67 -22.32 -7.44
CA VAL A 201 1.07 -22.10 -6.12
C VAL A 201 0.40 -20.74 -6.07
N ALA A 202 1.00 -19.71 -6.68
CA ALA A 202 0.40 -18.37 -6.82
C ALA A 202 -0.94 -18.40 -7.56
N GLN A 203 -1.03 -19.18 -8.63
CA GLN A 203 -2.24 -19.29 -9.44
C GLN A 203 -3.36 -20.04 -8.72
N LYS A 204 -3.03 -21.04 -7.89
CA LYS A 204 -3.99 -21.80 -7.08
C LYS A 204 -4.46 -21.06 -5.82
N ALA A 205 -3.67 -20.13 -5.31
CA ALA A 205 -4.00 -19.31 -4.15
C ALA A 205 -4.84 -18.06 -4.47
N GLY A 206 -5.22 -17.84 -5.75
CA GLY A 206 -6.22 -16.84 -6.12
C GLY A 206 -5.73 -15.37 -6.19
N GLY A 207 -4.44 -15.07 -6.09
CA GLY A 207 -4.01 -13.68 -6.19
C GLY A 207 -2.50 -13.46 -6.24
N LEU A 208 -1.98 -13.19 -7.44
CA LEU A 208 -0.65 -12.60 -7.59
C LEU A 208 -0.61 -11.16 -7.02
N VAL A 209 -1.74 -10.42 -7.10
CA VAL A 209 -1.90 -9.03 -6.62
C VAL A 209 -1.57 -8.88 -5.13
N ASP A 210 -2.08 -9.79 -4.29
CA ASP A 210 -1.81 -9.77 -2.84
C ASP A 210 -0.34 -10.06 -2.54
N ALA A 211 0.31 -10.92 -3.31
CA ALA A 211 1.72 -11.27 -3.11
C ALA A 211 2.66 -10.08 -3.37
N SER A 212 2.36 -9.25 -4.38
CA SER A 212 3.19 -8.08 -4.71
C SER A 212 3.05 -6.94 -3.70
N LEU A 213 1.84 -6.73 -3.17
CA LEU A 213 1.64 -5.80 -2.06
C LEU A 213 2.29 -6.30 -0.78
N GLN A 214 2.22 -7.60 -0.49
CA GLN A 214 2.95 -8.18 0.63
C GLN A 214 4.46 -8.01 0.49
N LEU A 215 5.00 -8.15 -0.73
CA LEU A 215 6.42 -7.91 -1.00
C LEU A 215 6.80 -6.44 -0.83
N ALA A 216 5.94 -5.51 -1.26
CA ALA A 216 6.15 -4.07 -1.07
C ALA A 216 6.09 -3.61 0.40
N PHE A 217 5.37 -4.35 1.25
CA PHE A 217 5.25 -4.09 2.69
C PHE A 217 5.95 -5.16 3.54
N LEU A 218 6.92 -5.85 2.96
CA LEU A 218 7.68 -6.89 3.66
C LEU A 218 8.49 -6.26 4.78
N GLY A 219 8.21 -6.65 6.03
CA GLY A 219 8.98 -6.20 7.18
C GLY A 219 10.35 -6.89 7.25
N TYR A 220 11.37 -6.12 7.61
CA TYR A 220 12.75 -6.57 7.75
C TYR A 220 13.18 -6.74 9.21
N SER A 221 14.29 -7.46 9.42
CA SER A 221 14.85 -7.63 10.76
C SER A 221 15.44 -6.32 11.29
N ARG A 222 15.64 -6.20 12.61
CA ARG A 222 16.32 -5.01 13.19
C ARG A 222 17.75 -4.86 12.68
N ASP A 223 18.43 -5.97 12.38
CA ASP A 223 19.77 -5.96 11.81
C ASP A 223 19.76 -5.46 10.36
N ASP A 224 18.80 -5.94 9.56
CA ASP A 224 18.59 -5.51 8.17
C ASP A 224 18.31 -3.99 8.10
N GLU A 225 17.50 -3.46 9.02
CA GLU A 225 17.21 -2.02 9.09
C GLU A 225 18.46 -1.19 9.47
N ARG A 226 19.27 -1.66 10.42
CA ARG A 226 20.53 -0.99 10.78
C ARG A 226 21.54 -1.03 9.65
N GLU A 227 21.63 -2.16 8.94
CA GLU A 227 22.46 -2.29 7.74
C GLU A 227 21.98 -1.33 6.64
N ALA A 228 20.68 -1.21 6.44
CA ALA A 228 20.09 -0.29 5.48
C ALA A 228 20.34 1.19 5.82
N ASP A 229 20.27 1.56 7.11
CA ASP A 229 20.62 2.90 7.58
C ASP A 229 22.10 3.24 7.31
N GLU A 230 23.00 2.32 7.65
CA GLU A 230 24.44 2.50 7.46
C GLU A 230 24.81 2.56 5.96
N GLY A 231 24.23 1.66 5.16
CA GLY A 231 24.42 1.64 3.71
C GLY A 231 23.87 2.89 3.04
N GLY A 232 22.69 3.37 3.46
CA GLY A 232 22.10 4.61 2.98
C GLY A 232 23.00 5.82 3.24
N ILE A 233 23.49 5.97 4.47
CA ILE A 233 24.45 7.03 4.83
C ILE A 233 25.75 6.91 4.00
N THR A 234 26.23 5.69 3.77
CA THR A 234 27.42 5.44 2.96
C THR A 234 27.22 5.82 1.48
N TYR A 235 26.06 5.51 0.90
CA TYR A 235 25.73 5.94 -0.46
C TYR A 235 25.60 7.46 -0.57
N MET A 236 24.97 8.09 0.42
CA MET A 236 24.88 9.55 0.48
C MET A 236 26.28 10.17 0.52
N GLU A 237 27.17 9.66 1.37
CA GLU A 237 28.54 10.14 1.49
C GLU A 237 29.26 10.05 0.14
N ALA A 238 29.26 8.86 -0.47
CA ALA A 238 29.95 8.58 -1.73
C ALA A 238 29.42 9.43 -2.90
N ALA A 239 28.11 9.67 -2.95
CA ALA A 239 27.47 10.50 -3.97
C ALA A 239 27.53 12.01 -3.66
N GLY A 240 28.18 12.42 -2.57
CA GLY A 240 28.38 13.82 -2.20
C GLY A 240 27.15 14.52 -1.58
N TYR A 241 26.17 13.75 -1.11
CA TYR A 241 25.06 14.24 -0.29
C TYR A 241 25.50 14.56 1.14
N ASN A 242 24.73 15.40 1.84
CA ASN A 242 24.98 15.68 3.25
C ASN A 242 24.29 14.60 4.12
N PRO A 243 25.05 13.78 4.88
CA PRO A 243 24.50 12.73 5.73
C PRO A 243 23.48 13.21 6.77
N ARG A 244 23.48 14.50 7.15
CA ARG A 244 22.46 15.10 8.04
C ARG A 244 21.03 14.98 7.50
N GLY A 245 20.86 14.74 6.19
CA GLY A 245 19.57 14.40 5.60
C GLY A 245 18.95 13.13 6.20
N ALA A 246 19.76 12.13 6.60
CA ALA A 246 19.28 10.90 7.21
C ALA A 246 18.71 11.14 8.62
N ALA A 247 19.41 11.90 9.47
CA ALA A 247 18.88 12.29 10.78
C ALA A 247 17.58 13.10 10.65
N LYS A 248 17.51 14.02 9.67
CA LYS A 248 16.32 14.82 9.43
C LYS A 248 15.12 13.98 8.95
N MET A 249 15.37 12.97 8.12
CA MET A 249 14.38 11.97 7.73
C MET A 249 13.83 11.22 8.96
N PHE A 250 14.69 10.76 9.88
CA PHE A 250 14.23 10.09 11.10
C PHE A 250 13.37 10.99 11.98
N HIS A 251 13.78 12.24 12.20
CA HIS A 251 12.95 13.20 12.93
C HIS A 251 11.60 13.44 12.24
N MET A 252 11.57 13.49 10.92
CA MET A 252 10.31 13.57 10.15
C MET A 252 9.40 12.38 10.47
N PHE A 253 9.92 11.16 10.43
CA PHE A 253 9.10 9.97 10.70
C PHE A 253 8.63 9.89 12.15
N LEU A 254 9.50 10.13 13.14
CA LEU A 254 9.12 10.13 14.55
C LEU A 254 8.05 11.18 14.86
N ALA A 255 8.19 12.39 14.29
CA ALA A 255 7.20 13.44 14.50
C ALA A 255 5.87 13.16 13.79
N LEU A 256 5.89 12.48 12.64
CA LEU A 256 4.67 12.02 11.96
C LEU A 256 3.99 10.88 12.71
N GLU A 257 4.74 9.94 13.28
CA GLU A 257 4.19 8.86 14.11
C GLU A 257 3.47 9.43 15.35
N GLU A 258 4.09 10.40 16.02
CA GLU A 258 3.51 11.05 17.20
C GLU A 258 2.26 11.88 16.86
N LYS A 259 2.32 12.68 15.78
CA LYS A 259 1.31 13.73 15.52
C LYS A 259 0.28 13.37 14.45
N GLU A 260 0.61 12.43 13.57
CA GLU A 260 -0.22 12.01 12.43
C GLU A 260 -0.17 10.47 12.24
N PRO A 261 -0.44 9.64 13.27
CA PRO A 261 -0.19 8.20 13.25
C PRO A 261 -0.91 7.46 12.11
N SER A 262 -2.12 7.89 11.74
CA SER A 262 -2.87 7.32 10.61
C SER A 262 -2.19 7.53 9.25
N SER A 263 -1.39 8.58 9.10
CA SER A 263 -0.66 8.87 7.86
C SER A 263 0.59 8.01 7.70
N MET A 264 1.07 7.40 8.79
CA MET A 264 2.31 6.63 8.87
C MET A 264 2.10 5.11 8.87
N GLU A 265 0.87 4.62 9.04
CA GLU A 265 0.55 3.21 9.26
C GLU A 265 1.29 2.26 8.30
N ARG A 266 1.30 2.55 6.99
CA ARG A 266 1.97 1.68 6.01
C ARG A 266 3.50 1.69 6.09
N PHE A 267 4.10 2.83 6.42
CA PHE A 267 5.55 2.92 6.60
C PHE A 267 5.99 2.19 7.88
N LEU A 268 5.22 2.32 8.96
CA LEU A 268 5.51 1.66 10.24
C LEU A 268 5.45 0.12 10.16
N LEU A 269 4.66 -0.43 9.22
CA LEU A 269 4.59 -1.87 9.00
C LEU A 269 5.88 -2.44 8.39
N SER A 270 6.56 -1.70 7.51
CA SER A 270 7.78 -2.18 6.83
C SER A 270 9.07 -1.68 7.49
N HIS A 271 9.12 -0.40 7.90
CA HIS A 271 10.31 0.26 8.45
C HIS A 271 9.94 1.07 9.71
N PRO A 272 9.77 0.43 10.88
CA PRO A 272 9.48 1.18 12.10
C PRO A 272 10.66 2.12 12.44
N PRO A 273 10.44 3.45 12.48
CA PRO A 273 11.44 4.38 12.96
C PRO A 273 11.59 4.18 14.47
N THR A 274 12.82 4.21 14.97
CA THR A 274 13.07 4.13 16.41
C THR A 274 14.05 5.19 16.84
N GLN A 275 13.93 5.61 18.11
CA GLN A 275 14.88 6.53 18.72
C GLN A 275 16.32 5.95 18.69
N GLU A 276 16.46 4.63 18.87
CA GLU A 276 17.75 3.92 18.74
C GLU A 276 18.39 4.11 17.36
N ARG A 277 17.61 3.97 16.27
CA ARG A 277 18.10 4.15 14.90
C ARG A 277 18.51 5.59 14.62
N LEU A 278 17.73 6.56 15.12
CA LEU A 278 18.09 7.98 15.03
C LEU A 278 19.44 8.24 15.73
N GLU A 279 19.60 7.79 16.97
CA GLU A 279 20.82 7.97 17.75
C GLU A 279 22.03 7.32 17.07
N TYR A 280 21.84 6.13 16.49
CA TYR A 280 22.87 5.46 15.70
C TYR A 280 23.27 6.27 14.45
N ALA A 281 22.28 6.76 13.70
CA ALA A 281 22.52 7.60 12.53
C ALA A 281 23.26 8.89 12.91
N GLU A 282 22.86 9.56 13.99
CA GLU A 282 23.52 10.77 14.49
C GLU A 282 24.98 10.51 14.90
N ALA A 283 25.25 9.42 15.60
CA ALA A 283 26.61 9.02 15.97
C ALA A 283 27.49 8.77 14.72
N ARG A 284 26.93 8.11 13.70
CA ARG A 284 27.62 7.88 12.42
C ARG A 284 27.91 9.20 11.70
N ILE A 285 26.92 10.10 11.63
CA ILE A 285 27.04 11.42 11.01
C ILE A 285 28.11 12.25 11.74
N ALA A 286 28.16 12.22 13.07
CA ALA A 286 29.17 12.92 13.86
C ALA A 286 30.59 12.42 13.55
N LYS A 287 30.78 11.09 13.45
CA LYS A 287 32.07 10.49 13.04
C LYS A 287 32.46 10.88 11.62
N LEU A 288 31.50 10.97 10.70
CA LEU A 288 31.71 11.47 9.34
C LEU A 288 32.09 12.95 9.32
N ALA A 289 31.45 13.77 10.15
CA ALA A 289 31.78 15.18 10.24
C ALA A 289 33.22 15.41 10.71
N ALA A 290 33.75 14.53 11.57
CA ALA A 290 35.14 14.59 12.02
C ALA A 290 36.15 14.24 10.92
N THR A 291 35.78 13.37 9.97
CA THR A 291 36.69 12.88 8.90
C THR A 291 36.51 13.62 7.58
N HIS A 292 35.30 14.09 7.29
CA HIS A 292 34.91 14.82 6.08
C HIS A 292 34.21 16.16 6.41
N PRO A 293 34.88 17.09 7.12
CA PRO A 293 34.26 18.31 7.64
C PRO A 293 33.67 19.21 6.55
N LYS A 294 34.29 19.26 5.36
CA LYS A 294 33.78 20.04 4.22
C LYS A 294 32.43 19.53 3.71
N GLN A 295 32.17 18.22 3.79
CA GLN A 295 30.91 17.64 3.35
C GLN A 295 29.82 17.84 4.41
N ALA A 296 30.15 17.66 5.69
CA ALA A 296 29.23 17.87 6.80
C ALA A 296 28.82 19.35 6.98
N ALA A 297 29.70 20.29 6.59
CA ALA A 297 29.43 21.73 6.64
C ALA A 297 28.55 22.25 5.49
N LYS A 298 28.26 21.45 4.45
CA LYS A 298 27.36 21.88 3.37
C LYS A 298 25.94 22.07 3.89
N ASP A 299 25.25 23.09 3.41
CA ASP A 299 23.81 23.20 3.67
C ASP A 299 23.04 22.06 3.01
N LEU A 300 21.90 21.69 3.62
CA LEU A 300 20.96 20.77 2.98
C LEU A 300 20.41 21.42 1.71
N ARG A 301 20.25 20.63 0.64
CA ARG A 301 19.71 21.05 -0.67
C ARG A 301 18.21 21.28 -0.61
N ARG A 302 17.79 22.24 0.22
CA ARG A 302 16.38 22.52 0.53
C ARG A 302 15.68 23.26 -0.59
N GLU A 303 16.16 24.44 -0.97
CA GLU A 303 15.44 25.28 -1.95
C GLU A 303 15.32 24.62 -3.32
N ALA A 304 16.40 24.00 -3.80
CA ALA A 304 16.41 23.28 -5.07
C ALA A 304 15.35 22.15 -5.06
N PHE A 305 15.29 21.37 -3.98
CA PHE A 305 14.30 20.32 -3.80
C PHE A 305 12.88 20.89 -3.76
N LEU A 306 12.63 21.93 -2.97
CA LEU A 306 11.29 22.52 -2.85
C LEU A 306 10.76 22.97 -4.19
N ARG A 307 11.57 23.66 -5.00
CA ARG A 307 11.19 24.08 -6.36
C ARG A 307 10.88 22.89 -7.28
N LYS A 308 11.50 21.72 -7.07
CA LYS A 308 11.21 20.49 -7.83
C LYS A 308 9.88 19.84 -7.46
N ILE A 309 9.31 20.17 -6.31
CA ILE A 309 8.01 19.64 -5.83
C ILE A 309 6.91 20.71 -5.77
N GLU A 310 7.17 21.94 -6.23
CA GLU A 310 6.13 22.97 -6.35
C GLU A 310 5.05 22.52 -7.33
N GLY A 311 3.78 22.60 -6.93
CA GLY A 311 2.65 22.14 -7.72
C GLY A 311 2.33 20.64 -7.56
N LEU A 312 3.07 19.92 -6.72
CA LEU A 312 2.82 18.50 -6.39
C LEU A 312 1.38 18.32 -5.89
N ASP A 313 0.67 17.33 -6.42
CA ASP A 313 -0.69 17.02 -5.98
C ASP A 313 -0.64 16.35 -4.60
N LEU A 314 -1.42 16.90 -3.67
CA LEU A 314 -1.50 16.46 -2.27
C LEU A 314 -2.76 15.65 -1.99
N GLY A 315 -3.83 15.86 -2.78
CA GLY A 315 -5.10 15.17 -2.58
C GLY A 315 -5.07 13.73 -3.01
N GLN A 316 -6.10 12.96 -2.66
CA GLN A 316 -6.27 11.63 -3.22
C GLN A 316 -6.87 11.81 -4.60
N SER A 317 -6.13 11.47 -5.65
CA SER A 317 -6.62 11.59 -7.02
C SER A 317 -6.06 10.47 -7.87
N ARG A 318 -6.86 9.99 -8.81
CA ARG A 318 -6.49 8.98 -9.80
C ARG A 318 -7.35 9.11 -11.03
N GLY A 319 -6.76 9.42 -12.17
CA GLY A 319 -7.48 9.65 -13.43
C GLY A 319 -8.59 10.68 -13.24
N ASP A 320 -9.84 10.28 -13.49
CA ASP A 320 -11.03 11.13 -13.35
C ASP A 320 -11.56 11.22 -11.90
N LYS A 321 -10.86 10.65 -10.91
CA LYS A 321 -11.30 10.56 -9.51
C LYS A 321 -10.51 11.52 -8.64
N VAL A 322 -11.20 12.28 -7.79
CA VAL A 322 -10.57 13.21 -6.85
C VAL A 322 -11.33 13.19 -5.53
N ILE A 323 -10.63 12.97 -4.41
CA ILE A 323 -11.13 13.27 -3.07
C ILE A 323 -10.55 14.61 -2.64
N ALA A 324 -11.43 15.59 -2.43
CA ALA A 324 -11.07 16.90 -1.91
C ALA A 324 -12.16 17.39 -0.96
N GLY A 325 -11.77 17.93 0.20
CA GLY A 325 -12.72 18.46 1.19
C GLY A 325 -13.77 17.44 1.67
N GLY A 326 -13.38 16.17 1.86
CA GLY A 326 -14.29 15.12 2.34
C GLY A 326 -15.28 14.61 1.30
N VAL A 327 -15.05 14.86 0.01
CA VAL A 327 -15.94 14.41 -1.07
C VAL A 327 -15.14 13.71 -2.15
N LEU A 328 -15.51 12.47 -2.46
CA LEU A 328 -15.09 11.77 -3.68
C LEU A 328 -15.90 12.31 -4.86
N THR A 329 -15.21 12.79 -5.87
CA THR A 329 -15.79 13.25 -7.14
C THR A 329 -15.28 12.38 -8.28
N LEU A 330 -16.22 11.83 -9.06
CA LEU A 330 -15.97 11.14 -10.32
C LEU A 330 -16.27 12.13 -11.45
N LYS A 331 -15.24 12.58 -12.19
CA LYS A 331 -15.39 13.56 -13.27
C LYS A 331 -16.20 13.02 -14.44
N THR A 332 -16.02 11.73 -14.73
CA THR A 332 -16.77 10.98 -15.74
C THR A 332 -17.25 9.70 -15.06
N PRO A 333 -18.56 9.41 -14.95
CA PRO A 333 -19.74 10.06 -15.57
C PRO A 333 -20.41 11.18 -14.74
N ARG A 334 -19.66 11.93 -13.91
CA ARG A 334 -20.17 13.00 -13.02
C ARG A 334 -21.05 12.49 -11.88
N ALA A 335 -20.39 12.04 -10.82
CA ALA A 335 -21.01 11.73 -9.55
C ALA A 335 -20.14 12.23 -8.40
N ALA A 336 -20.76 12.49 -7.25
CA ALA A 336 -20.05 12.77 -6.02
C ALA A 336 -20.68 12.03 -4.85
N VAL A 337 -19.82 11.57 -3.94
CA VAL A 337 -20.17 10.82 -2.72
C VAL A 337 -19.30 11.37 -1.60
N ASP A 338 -19.83 11.49 -0.39
CA ASP A 338 -19.03 11.91 0.74
C ASP A 338 -17.97 10.84 1.05
N ALA A 339 -16.72 11.26 1.24
CA ALA A 339 -15.61 10.42 1.65
C ALA A 339 -15.44 10.57 3.18
N PRO A 340 -15.81 9.56 3.98
CA PRO A 340 -15.82 9.74 5.43
C PRO A 340 -14.40 9.78 6.02
N ASP A 341 -14.14 10.72 6.92
CA ASP A 341 -12.78 11.08 7.39
C ASP A 341 -12.01 9.93 8.06
N ALA A 342 -12.72 8.98 8.68
CA ALA A 342 -12.11 7.87 9.41
C ALA A 342 -11.75 6.65 8.54
N TYR A 343 -11.93 6.74 7.22
CA TYR A 343 -11.58 5.65 6.31
C TYR A 343 -10.32 5.96 5.52
N THR A 344 -9.57 4.91 5.21
CA THR A 344 -8.53 4.92 4.21
C THR A 344 -9.14 4.65 2.84
N PRO A 345 -9.22 5.64 1.94
CA PRO A 345 -9.61 5.42 0.56
C PRO A 345 -8.57 4.65 -0.27
N ASN A 346 -9.06 3.88 -1.23
CA ASN A 346 -8.35 3.34 -2.38
C ASN A 346 -9.13 3.77 -3.64
N LEU A 347 -8.51 4.54 -4.52
CA LEU A 347 -9.13 5.03 -5.77
C LEU A 347 -8.85 4.15 -6.99
N SER A 348 -8.17 3.02 -6.80
CA SER A 348 -8.00 2.00 -7.83
C SER A 348 -8.06 0.61 -7.25
N PRO A 349 -9.19 0.28 -6.63
CA PRO A 349 -9.44 -1.11 -6.29
C PRO A 349 -9.43 -1.98 -7.56
N PRO A 350 -9.14 -3.28 -7.44
CA PRO A 350 -9.25 -4.23 -8.55
C PRO A 350 -10.63 -4.19 -9.22
N GLU A 351 -11.68 -3.90 -8.44
CA GLU A 351 -13.06 -3.77 -8.89
C GLU A 351 -13.66 -2.44 -8.41
N GLY A 352 -14.35 -1.74 -9.31
CA GLY A 352 -15.07 -0.50 -9.01
C GLY A 352 -14.24 0.79 -9.13
N GLU A 353 -14.80 1.87 -8.62
CA GLU A 353 -14.22 3.20 -8.71
C GLU A 353 -13.44 3.60 -7.46
N ALA A 354 -13.96 3.26 -6.29
CA ALA A 354 -13.30 3.54 -5.02
C ALA A 354 -13.73 2.57 -3.93
N LEU A 355 -12.79 2.23 -3.05
CA LEU A 355 -13.06 1.60 -1.76
C LEU A 355 -12.64 2.53 -0.63
N PHE A 356 -13.32 2.45 0.50
CA PHE A 356 -12.94 3.09 1.74
C PHE A 356 -12.93 2.01 2.81
N VAL A 357 -11.79 1.85 3.48
CA VAL A 357 -11.63 0.81 4.52
C VAL A 357 -11.30 1.46 5.85
N ARG A 358 -11.96 1.00 6.91
CA ARG A 358 -11.70 1.42 8.28
C ARG A 358 -11.63 0.20 9.19
N ASP A 359 -10.50 0.05 9.86
CA ASP A 359 -10.35 -0.93 10.94
C ASP A 359 -10.84 -0.31 12.26
N VAL A 360 -11.80 -0.97 12.90
CA VAL A 360 -12.48 -0.53 14.11
C VAL A 360 -12.08 -1.44 15.27
N LYS A 361 -11.51 -0.85 16.32
CA LYS A 361 -11.18 -1.57 17.55
C LYS A 361 -12.46 -1.81 18.35
N LEU A 362 -12.70 -3.06 18.74
CA LEU A 362 -13.80 -3.50 19.57
C LEU A 362 -13.38 -3.61 21.03
N SER A 363 -14.37 -3.57 21.93
CA SER A 363 -14.17 -3.84 23.35
C SER A 363 -13.51 -5.21 23.55
N GLY A 364 -12.41 -5.24 24.32
CA GLY A 364 -11.62 -6.47 24.53
C GLY A 364 -10.43 -6.65 23.57
N GLY A 365 -10.10 -5.66 22.76
CA GLY A 365 -8.88 -5.64 21.94
C GLY A 365 -8.98 -6.35 20.58
N ALA A 366 -10.13 -6.97 20.28
CA ALA A 366 -10.45 -7.44 18.93
C ALA A 366 -10.63 -6.25 17.96
N SER A 367 -10.54 -6.51 16.66
CA SER A 367 -10.83 -5.53 15.62
C SER A 367 -11.83 -6.09 14.61
N THR A 368 -12.59 -5.19 13.99
CA THR A 368 -13.46 -5.47 12.85
C THR A 368 -13.16 -4.49 11.73
N ARG A 369 -13.62 -4.79 10.51
CA ARG A 369 -13.34 -3.98 9.32
C ARG A 369 -14.63 -3.52 8.67
N TYR A 370 -14.75 -2.21 8.51
CA TYR A 370 -15.83 -1.59 7.74
C TYR A 370 -15.30 -1.28 6.35
N THR A 371 -16.04 -1.70 5.33
CA THR A 371 -15.70 -1.41 3.94
C THR A 371 -16.85 -0.71 3.27
N LEU A 372 -16.58 0.42 2.61
CA LEU A 372 -17.51 1.12 1.74
C LEU A 372 -16.96 1.08 0.31
N GLY A 373 -17.84 1.04 -0.68
CA GLY A 373 -17.43 1.01 -2.08
C GLY A 373 -18.36 1.80 -2.99
N VAL A 374 -17.78 2.23 -4.12
CA VAL A 374 -18.48 2.88 -5.21
C VAL A 374 -18.10 2.19 -6.51
N GLU A 375 -19.09 1.71 -7.25
CA GLU A 375 -18.94 1.15 -8.58
C GLU A 375 -19.79 1.93 -9.58
N VAL A 376 -19.27 2.04 -10.81
CA VAL A 376 -19.95 2.66 -11.94
C VAL A 376 -19.99 1.67 -13.08
N ILE A 377 -21.21 1.25 -13.45
CA ILE A 377 -21.41 0.14 -14.36
C ILE A 377 -22.36 0.55 -15.48
N PRO A 378 -21.97 0.43 -16.76
CA PRO A 378 -22.90 0.62 -17.87
C PRO A 378 -24.07 -0.37 -17.76
N THR A 379 -25.30 0.10 -17.84
CA THR A 379 -26.48 -0.78 -17.73
C THR A 379 -26.65 -1.69 -18.95
N ARG A 380 -26.00 -1.35 -20.07
CA ARG A 380 -26.10 -2.05 -21.36
C ARG A 380 -27.55 -2.25 -21.81
N GLY A 381 -28.40 -1.26 -21.53
CA GLY A 381 -29.82 -1.27 -21.89
C GLY A 381 -30.75 -1.98 -20.90
N LEU A 382 -30.22 -2.58 -19.82
CA LEU A 382 -31.05 -3.19 -18.78
C LEU A 382 -31.86 -2.12 -18.02
N GLY A 383 -33.14 -2.41 -17.77
CA GLY A 383 -33.96 -1.64 -16.84
C GLY A 383 -33.55 -1.86 -15.38
N ARG A 384 -33.96 -0.96 -14.47
CA ARG A 384 -33.50 -0.93 -13.06
C ARG A 384 -33.55 -2.29 -12.36
N GLN A 385 -34.71 -2.95 -12.34
CA GLN A 385 -34.86 -4.24 -11.63
C GLN A 385 -34.08 -5.37 -12.31
N ALA A 386 -34.05 -5.41 -13.64
CA ALA A 386 -33.28 -6.40 -14.38
C ALA A 386 -31.77 -6.24 -14.13
N PHE A 387 -31.28 -4.99 -14.08
CA PHE A 387 -29.91 -4.68 -13.73
C PHE A 387 -29.57 -5.14 -12.30
N ILE A 388 -30.41 -4.82 -11.30
CA ILE A 388 -30.17 -5.22 -9.91
C ILE A 388 -30.11 -6.75 -9.81
N GLN A 389 -31.03 -7.47 -10.46
CA GLN A 389 -31.01 -8.93 -10.46
C GLN A 389 -29.77 -9.51 -11.17
N ASP A 390 -29.37 -8.94 -12.31
CA ASP A 390 -28.16 -9.35 -13.04
C ASP A 390 -26.90 -9.08 -12.24
N TYR A 391 -26.80 -7.93 -11.58
CA TYR A 391 -25.70 -7.57 -10.70
C TYR A 391 -25.59 -8.54 -9.53
N LEU A 392 -26.70 -8.80 -8.81
CA LEU A 392 -26.69 -9.73 -7.68
C LEU A 392 -26.32 -11.15 -8.09
N LYS A 393 -26.76 -11.63 -9.27
CA LYS A 393 -26.35 -12.95 -9.80
C LYS A 393 -24.85 -13.08 -10.04
N LYS A 394 -24.15 -11.97 -10.26
CA LYS A 394 -22.70 -11.94 -10.50
C LYS A 394 -21.89 -11.85 -9.22
N VAL A 395 -22.53 -11.60 -8.07
CA VAL A 395 -21.86 -11.68 -6.77
C VAL A 395 -21.45 -13.14 -6.56
N GLU A 396 -20.15 -13.42 -6.70
CA GLU A 396 -19.60 -14.77 -6.68
C GLU A 396 -19.73 -15.44 -5.31
N VAL A 397 -19.79 -14.63 -4.25
CA VAL A 397 -19.99 -15.09 -2.88
C VAL A 397 -21.45 -15.55 -2.69
N PRO A 398 -21.70 -16.74 -2.11
CA PRO A 398 -23.05 -17.17 -1.78
C PRO A 398 -23.76 -16.12 -0.92
N HIS A 399 -24.96 -15.73 -1.32
CA HIS A 399 -25.65 -14.61 -0.69
C HIS A 399 -27.17 -14.81 -0.63
N GLN A 400 -27.78 -14.17 0.37
CA GLN A 400 -29.23 -14.09 0.52
C GLN A 400 -29.67 -12.63 0.66
N VAL A 401 -30.63 -12.22 -0.16
CA VAL A 401 -31.27 -10.91 -0.02
C VAL A 401 -32.24 -10.97 1.15
N ARG A 402 -32.00 -10.14 2.17
CA ARG A 402 -32.78 -10.10 3.41
C ARG A 402 -33.92 -9.09 3.33
N SER A 403 -33.69 -7.95 2.69
CA SER A 403 -34.72 -6.94 2.48
C SER A 403 -34.48 -6.13 1.21
N SER A 404 -35.58 -5.56 0.72
CA SER A 404 -35.60 -4.60 -0.38
C SER A 404 -36.34 -3.35 0.07
N ASP A 405 -35.72 -2.19 -0.10
CA ASP A 405 -36.26 -0.89 0.31
C ASP A 405 -35.79 0.19 -0.66
N THR A 406 -36.01 1.46 -0.31
CA THR A 406 -35.52 2.63 -1.02
C THR A 406 -34.85 3.62 -0.07
N LEU A 407 -33.96 4.45 -0.60
CA LEU A 407 -33.24 5.45 0.16
C LEU A 407 -33.20 6.78 -0.61
N PRO A 408 -33.74 7.89 -0.06
CA PRO A 408 -33.54 9.21 -0.64
C PRO A 408 -32.07 9.61 -0.54
N THR A 409 -31.57 10.30 -1.56
CA THR A 409 -30.18 10.76 -1.65
C THR A 409 -30.10 12.28 -1.64
N LYS A 410 -28.91 12.83 -1.37
CA LYS A 410 -28.66 14.28 -1.36
C LYS A 410 -28.93 14.96 -2.72
N GLY A 411 -28.75 14.25 -3.83
CA GLY A 411 -28.92 14.85 -5.15
C GLY A 411 -29.01 13.89 -6.33
N ALA A 412 -29.28 12.60 -6.09
CA ALA A 412 -29.46 11.56 -7.12
C ALA A 412 -30.88 10.95 -7.12
N GLY A 413 -31.84 11.62 -6.48
CA GLY A 413 -33.21 11.12 -6.31
C GLY A 413 -33.29 9.99 -5.28
N THR A 414 -34.08 8.96 -5.57
CA THR A 414 -34.24 7.78 -4.71
C THR A 414 -33.53 6.57 -5.32
N MET A 415 -32.66 5.94 -4.52
CA MET A 415 -31.97 4.70 -4.90
C MET A 415 -32.71 3.46 -4.38
N ASP A 416 -32.59 2.36 -5.12
CA ASP A 416 -33.06 1.04 -4.68
C ASP A 416 -32.07 0.48 -3.65
N LEU A 417 -32.54 -0.01 -2.50
CA LEU A 417 -31.70 -0.54 -1.42
C LEU A 417 -31.89 -2.05 -1.29
N ARG A 418 -30.80 -2.79 -1.11
CA ARG A 418 -30.79 -4.22 -0.78
C ARG A 418 -29.93 -4.46 0.45
N ALA A 419 -30.46 -5.19 1.43
CA ALA A 419 -29.65 -5.76 2.50
C ALA A 419 -29.35 -7.21 2.17
N LEU A 420 -28.08 -7.62 2.23
CA LEU A 420 -27.63 -8.97 1.91
C LEU A 420 -26.85 -9.56 3.07
N ASP A 421 -27.06 -10.85 3.30
CA ASP A 421 -26.16 -11.68 4.08
C ASP A 421 -25.26 -12.45 3.09
N LEU A 422 -23.95 -12.28 3.22
CA LEU A 422 -22.91 -12.91 2.38
C LEU A 422 -22.22 -14.00 3.21
N THR A 423 -22.17 -15.22 2.68
CA THR A 423 -21.51 -16.35 3.35
C THR A 423 -20.07 -16.47 2.86
N VAL A 424 -19.12 -16.19 3.74
CA VAL A 424 -17.68 -16.26 3.47
C VAL A 424 -16.99 -17.28 4.36
N GLU A 425 -15.77 -17.67 3.99
CA GLU A 425 -14.93 -18.46 4.88
C GLU A 425 -14.63 -17.64 6.15
N GLY A 426 -14.98 -18.17 7.32
CA GLY A 426 -14.82 -17.48 8.60
C GLY A 426 -16.08 -16.74 9.11
N GLY A 427 -17.21 -16.79 8.41
CA GLY A 427 -18.50 -16.38 8.94
C GLY A 427 -19.44 -15.68 7.95
N THR A 428 -20.39 -14.92 8.47
CA THR A 428 -21.35 -14.15 7.67
C THR A 428 -20.99 -12.67 7.70
N LEU A 429 -20.87 -12.07 6.52
CA LEU A 429 -20.83 -10.62 6.37
C LEU A 429 -22.24 -10.11 6.07
N ARG A 430 -22.57 -8.92 6.56
CA ARG A 430 -23.78 -8.22 6.16
C ARG A 430 -23.43 -6.99 5.33
N ALA A 431 -24.09 -6.88 4.19
CA ALA A 431 -23.94 -5.79 3.24
C ALA A 431 -25.22 -4.97 3.10
N MET A 432 -25.06 -3.66 2.88
CA MET A 432 -26.09 -2.74 2.44
C MET A 432 -25.67 -2.19 1.08
N MET A 433 -26.49 -2.40 0.05
CA MET A 433 -26.20 -1.98 -1.33
C MET A 433 -27.28 -1.04 -1.84
N GLY A 434 -26.89 0.11 -2.35
CA GLY A 434 -27.72 1.13 -2.96
C GLY A 434 -27.46 1.22 -4.46
N PHE A 435 -28.53 1.24 -5.26
CA PHE A 435 -28.49 1.29 -6.71
C PHE A 435 -29.18 2.56 -7.21
N ALA A 436 -28.41 3.46 -7.80
CA ALA A 436 -28.90 4.65 -8.49
C ALA A 436 -28.58 4.58 -9.99
N PHE A 437 -29.36 5.27 -10.82
CA PHE A 437 -29.25 5.18 -12.27
C PHE A 437 -29.30 6.56 -12.90
N ARG A 438 -28.45 6.78 -13.93
CA ARG A 438 -28.46 7.99 -14.76
C ARG A 438 -27.86 7.69 -16.12
N GLU A 439 -28.52 8.12 -17.20
CA GLU A 439 -27.96 8.13 -18.56
C GLU A 439 -27.34 6.78 -18.99
N GLY A 440 -28.04 5.67 -18.75
CA GLY A 440 -27.56 4.33 -19.11
C GLY A 440 -26.42 3.79 -18.23
N THR A 441 -26.17 4.43 -17.09
CA THR A 441 -25.16 4.03 -16.10
C THR A 441 -25.82 3.76 -14.75
N ALA A 442 -25.40 2.69 -14.09
CA ALA A 442 -25.73 2.37 -12.71
C ALA A 442 -24.58 2.78 -11.78
N PHE A 443 -24.93 3.42 -10.67
CA PHE A 443 -24.04 3.74 -9.56
C PHE A 443 -24.41 2.80 -8.42
N VAL A 444 -23.49 1.89 -8.08
CA VAL A 444 -23.67 0.95 -6.99
C VAL A 444 -22.81 1.42 -5.83
N LEU A 445 -23.44 1.83 -4.74
CA LEU A 445 -22.77 2.18 -3.50
C LEU A 445 -23.05 1.08 -2.50
N TYR A 446 -22.04 0.63 -1.77
CA TYR A 446 -22.24 -0.41 -0.78
C TYR A 446 -21.41 -0.19 0.46
N GLY A 447 -21.88 -0.79 1.55
CA GLY A 447 -21.12 -0.92 2.79
C GLY A 447 -21.29 -2.33 3.34
N TYR A 448 -20.21 -2.97 3.78
CA TYR A 448 -20.27 -4.27 4.44
C TYR A 448 -19.31 -4.39 5.63
N THR A 449 -19.69 -5.25 6.56
CA THR A 449 -18.90 -5.65 7.74
C THR A 449 -19.37 -7.03 8.20
N ARG A 450 -18.80 -7.58 9.27
CA ARG A 450 -19.31 -8.81 9.89
C ARG A 450 -20.74 -8.61 10.38
N ASP A 451 -21.56 -9.65 10.27
CA ASP A 451 -22.97 -9.60 10.66
C ASP A 451 -23.18 -9.04 12.09
N ALA A 452 -22.37 -9.51 13.04
CA ALA A 452 -22.42 -9.08 14.44
C ALA A 452 -22.13 -7.58 14.64
N ASP A 453 -21.32 -6.97 13.77
CA ASP A 453 -20.90 -5.56 13.88
C ASP A 453 -21.79 -4.62 13.05
N PHE A 454 -22.58 -5.17 12.12
CA PHE A 454 -23.42 -4.39 11.21
C PHE A 454 -24.41 -3.44 11.91
N PRO A 455 -25.06 -3.79 13.04
CA PRO A 455 -25.95 -2.85 13.73
C PRO A 455 -25.27 -1.53 14.11
N ALA A 456 -23.97 -1.57 14.47
CA ALA A 456 -23.19 -0.38 14.81
C ALA A 456 -22.79 0.43 13.56
N ALA A 457 -22.51 -0.24 12.44
CA ALA A 457 -22.12 0.39 11.17
C ALA A 457 -23.29 0.90 10.32
N LYS A 458 -24.52 0.45 10.61
CA LYS A 458 -25.69 0.62 9.74
C LYS A 458 -25.97 2.07 9.34
N GLU A 459 -25.99 3.00 10.30
CA GLU A 459 -26.31 4.40 10.02
C GLU A 459 -25.19 5.11 9.27
N GLU A 460 -23.94 4.73 9.53
CA GLU A 460 -22.77 5.22 8.79
C GLU A 460 -22.83 4.77 7.32
N PHE A 461 -23.15 3.50 7.07
CA PHE A 461 -23.33 2.96 5.71
C PHE A 461 -24.49 3.64 5.00
N ARG A 462 -25.63 3.80 5.69
CA ARG A 462 -26.80 4.50 5.15
C ARG A 462 -26.48 5.95 4.79
N SER A 463 -25.73 6.66 5.64
CA SER A 463 -25.29 8.04 5.39
C SER A 463 -24.39 8.14 4.16
N PHE A 464 -23.42 7.23 4.03
CA PHE A 464 -22.55 7.15 2.86
C PHE A 464 -23.36 6.91 1.57
N LEU A 465 -24.25 5.93 1.54
CA LEU A 465 -25.14 5.66 0.38
C LEU A 465 -26.01 6.88 0.04
N ALA A 466 -26.62 7.51 1.05
CA ALA A 466 -27.49 8.67 0.88
C ALA A 466 -26.73 9.92 0.41
N SER A 467 -25.41 9.97 0.56
CA SER A 467 -24.61 11.13 0.16
C SER A 467 -24.49 11.31 -1.36
N LEU A 468 -24.85 10.30 -2.15
CA LEU A 468 -24.76 10.34 -3.61
C LEU A 468 -25.49 11.55 -4.18
N ARG A 469 -24.80 12.25 -5.07
CA ARG A 469 -25.35 13.36 -5.85
C ARG A 469 -24.74 13.43 -7.24
N TYR A 470 -25.39 14.20 -8.09
CA TYR A 470 -24.99 14.45 -9.46
C TYR A 470 -24.56 15.91 -9.66
N PRO A 471 -23.25 16.21 -9.52
CA PRO A 471 -22.71 17.55 -9.72
C PRO A 471 -22.98 18.11 -11.13
N SER A 472 -23.00 19.44 -11.24
CA SER A 472 -23.04 20.12 -12.54
C SER A 472 -21.69 20.00 -13.28
N ALA A 473 -21.69 20.25 -14.59
CA ALA A 473 -20.44 20.28 -15.37
C ALA A 473 -19.45 21.34 -14.83
N GLN A 474 -19.98 22.51 -14.45
CA GLN A 474 -19.17 23.60 -13.90
C GLN A 474 -18.57 23.23 -12.55
N GLU A 475 -19.34 22.57 -11.69
CA GLU A 475 -18.85 22.09 -10.40
C GLU A 475 -17.70 21.09 -10.60
N ILE A 476 -17.88 20.08 -11.47
CA ILE A 476 -16.87 19.04 -11.78
C ILE A 476 -15.57 19.67 -12.29
N GLN A 477 -15.65 20.67 -13.17
CA GLN A 477 -14.48 21.37 -13.69
C GLN A 477 -13.73 22.17 -12.61
N SER A 478 -14.45 22.65 -11.58
CA SER A 478 -13.84 23.35 -10.46
C SER A 478 -13.11 22.42 -9.48
N VAL A 479 -13.44 21.11 -9.47
CA VAL A 479 -12.81 20.12 -8.60
C VAL A 479 -11.40 19.80 -9.07
N LYS A 480 -10.43 20.29 -8.30
CA LYS A 480 -9.00 20.06 -8.48
C LYS A 480 -8.44 19.33 -7.26
N SER A 481 -7.43 18.51 -7.48
CA SER A 481 -6.65 17.96 -6.37
C SER A 481 -5.88 19.13 -5.73
N PRO A 482 -5.89 19.29 -4.38
CA PRO A 482 -5.11 20.31 -3.72
C PRO A 482 -3.64 20.15 -4.07
N LYS A 483 -2.97 21.27 -4.36
CA LYS A 483 -1.54 21.29 -4.72
C LYS A 483 -0.67 21.83 -3.60
N LEU A 484 0.61 21.51 -3.68
CA LEU A 484 1.66 22.11 -2.88
C LEU A 484 2.05 23.46 -3.49
N ARG A 485 1.95 24.54 -2.72
CA ARG A 485 2.46 25.86 -3.12
C ARG A 485 3.69 26.21 -2.31
N LEU A 486 4.53 27.09 -2.84
CA LEU A 486 5.64 27.68 -2.11
C LEU A 486 5.37 29.15 -1.82
N VAL A 487 5.76 29.60 -0.63
CA VAL A 487 5.76 31.02 -0.25
C VAL A 487 7.07 31.39 0.41
N THR A 488 7.53 32.61 0.24
CA THR A 488 8.72 33.10 0.96
C THR A 488 8.28 33.72 2.29
N ALA A 489 8.92 33.32 3.39
CA ALA A 489 8.66 33.89 4.70
C ALA A 489 9.11 35.36 4.75
N ARG A 490 8.29 36.21 5.35
CA ARG A 490 8.55 37.64 5.52
C ARG A 490 9.23 37.90 6.87
N THR A 491 9.87 39.04 7.00
CA THR A 491 10.42 39.49 8.28
C THR A 491 9.32 39.54 9.34
N GLY A 492 9.50 38.82 10.44
CA GLY A 492 8.53 38.74 11.54
C GLY A 492 7.36 37.76 11.31
N ASP A 493 7.36 36.98 10.21
CA ASP A 493 6.35 35.92 10.04
C ASP A 493 6.46 34.90 11.19
N THR A 494 5.31 34.53 11.74
CA THR A 494 5.16 33.40 12.67
C THR A 494 4.34 32.32 12.01
N TRP A 495 4.44 31.07 12.49
CA TRP A 495 3.58 29.98 11.98
C TRP A 495 2.09 30.30 12.12
N THR A 496 1.70 30.98 13.20
CA THR A 496 0.31 31.44 13.43
C THR A 496 -0.11 32.51 12.43
N ALA A 497 0.74 33.50 12.17
CA ALA A 497 0.46 34.53 11.17
C ALA A 497 0.36 33.95 9.76
N LEU A 498 1.25 33.02 9.41
CA LEU A 498 1.21 32.26 8.16
C LEU A 498 -0.07 31.44 8.04
N ALA A 499 -0.43 30.68 9.07
CA ALA A 499 -1.65 29.88 9.11
C ALA A 499 -2.89 30.75 8.90
N ARG A 500 -3.00 31.86 9.63
CA ARG A 500 -4.11 32.81 9.50
C ARG A 500 -4.18 33.41 8.09
N ARG A 501 -3.03 33.79 7.52
CA ARG A 501 -2.93 34.36 6.17
C ARG A 501 -3.35 33.37 5.08
N GLU A 502 -2.86 32.14 5.13
CA GLU A 502 -3.06 31.16 4.06
C GLU A 502 -4.38 30.38 4.20
N TYR A 503 -4.86 30.16 5.43
CA TYR A 503 -6.03 29.32 5.70
C TYR A 503 -7.24 30.08 6.25
N GLY A 504 -7.04 31.29 6.79
CA GLY A 504 -8.10 32.07 7.44
C GLY A 504 -8.47 31.58 8.86
N LYS A 505 -7.70 30.64 9.43
CA LYS A 505 -7.84 30.13 10.80
C LYS A 505 -6.45 29.93 11.43
N GLU A 506 -6.37 29.90 12.77
CA GLU A 506 -5.10 29.74 13.49
C GLU A 506 -4.57 28.30 13.49
N GLY A 507 -5.46 27.30 13.55
CA GLY A 507 -5.11 25.88 13.42
C GLY A 507 -4.82 25.56 11.96
N PRO A 508 -3.56 25.65 11.53
CA PRO A 508 -2.64 24.53 11.71
C PRO A 508 -1.16 24.96 11.92
N ALA A 509 -0.88 25.94 12.79
CA ALA A 509 0.49 26.48 12.93
C ALA A 509 1.58 25.42 13.30
N PRO A 510 1.44 24.59 14.35
CA PRO A 510 2.43 23.55 14.66
C PRO A 510 2.58 22.50 13.55
N ARG A 511 1.47 22.19 12.87
CA ARG A 511 1.47 21.25 11.75
C ARG A 511 2.13 21.83 10.51
N LEU A 512 1.96 23.13 10.24
CA LEU A 512 2.63 23.82 9.15
C LEU A 512 4.15 23.87 9.38
N ALA A 513 4.58 24.06 10.63
CA ALA A 513 5.98 23.95 11.02
C ALA A 513 6.51 22.53 10.75
N LEU A 514 5.80 21.51 11.25
CA LEU A 514 6.13 20.10 11.01
C LEU A 514 6.24 19.79 9.51
N TYR A 515 5.27 20.24 8.72
CA TYR A 515 5.24 20.05 7.28
C TYR A 515 6.45 20.67 6.59
N ASN A 516 7.05 21.72 7.18
CA ASN A 516 8.27 22.37 6.69
C ASN A 516 9.58 21.82 7.30
N GLY A 517 9.50 20.68 7.99
CA GLY A 517 10.65 20.02 8.62
C GLY A 517 11.15 20.77 9.85
N ILE A 518 10.27 21.48 10.55
CA ILE A 518 10.54 22.21 11.79
C ILE A 518 9.79 21.51 12.92
N PHE A 519 10.53 20.72 13.69
CA PHE A 519 9.97 19.85 14.73
C PHE A 519 9.78 20.55 16.08
N ASN A 520 10.54 21.64 16.32
CA ASN A 520 10.32 22.54 17.46
C ASN A 520 9.34 23.66 17.04
N PRO A 521 8.10 23.70 17.58
CA PRO A 521 7.10 24.69 17.21
C PRO A 521 7.46 26.13 17.61
N ASP A 522 8.38 26.32 18.57
CA ASP A 522 8.84 27.65 18.98
C ASP A 522 9.78 28.27 17.95
N LYS A 523 10.42 27.45 17.11
CA LYS A 523 11.30 27.92 16.04
C LYS A 523 10.46 28.52 14.90
N GLN A 524 10.36 29.84 14.87
CA GLN A 524 9.68 30.60 13.82
C GLN A 524 10.45 30.57 12.48
N PRO A 525 9.78 30.74 11.34
CA PRO A 525 10.43 30.77 10.04
C PRO A 525 11.35 32.00 9.91
N GLU A 526 12.52 31.79 9.31
CA GLU A 526 13.48 32.86 9.04
C GLU A 526 13.05 33.64 7.79
N ALA A 527 13.28 34.96 7.79
CA ALA A 527 12.96 35.81 6.65
C ALA A 527 13.71 35.32 5.39
N GLY A 528 13.02 35.23 4.26
CA GLY A 528 13.56 34.69 3.01
C GLY A 528 13.46 33.17 2.88
N MET A 529 13.11 32.44 3.94
CA MET A 529 12.95 30.99 3.88
C MET A 529 11.77 30.61 2.95
N LEU A 530 12.02 29.73 1.98
CA LEU A 530 10.97 29.19 1.12
C LEU A 530 10.13 28.15 1.90
N LEU A 531 8.82 28.28 1.97
CA LEU A 531 7.94 27.45 2.81
C LEU A 531 6.91 26.71 1.95
N LYS A 532 6.73 25.43 2.26
CA LYS A 532 5.67 24.57 1.76
C LYS A 532 4.34 24.95 2.39
N ILE A 533 3.37 25.32 1.56
CA ILE A 533 1.99 25.63 1.94
C ILE A 533 1.05 24.68 1.17
N PRO A 534 0.53 23.62 1.82
CA PRO A 534 -0.57 22.84 1.27
C PRO A 534 -1.76 23.74 0.93
N GLU A 535 -2.44 23.50 -0.19
CA GLU A 535 -3.67 24.24 -0.48
C GLU A 535 -4.78 23.97 0.55
N LYS A 536 -5.60 25.00 0.82
CA LYS A 536 -6.62 25.02 1.88
C LYS A 536 -7.58 23.83 1.88
N GLN A 537 -7.84 23.23 0.72
CA GLN A 537 -8.71 22.06 0.56
C GLN A 537 -8.13 20.79 1.19
N PHE A 538 -6.82 20.74 1.42
CA PHE A 538 -6.12 19.64 2.08
C PHE A 538 -6.33 19.62 3.61
N LEU A 539 -6.53 20.79 4.23
CA LEU A 539 -6.66 20.96 5.69
C LEU A 539 -8.11 21.24 6.15
N LYS A 540 -9.09 21.00 5.27
CA LYS A 540 -10.52 21.26 5.52
C LYS A 540 -11.25 20.10 6.23
N GLY A 541 -10.64 18.92 6.33
CA GLY A 541 -11.14 17.78 7.11
C GLY A 541 -10.68 17.78 8.57
N GLU A 542 -10.27 18.94 9.10
CA GLU A 542 -9.73 19.11 10.46
C GLU A 542 -10.28 20.33 11.17
#